data_AF-A0A538PAE4-F1
#
_entry.id   AF-A0A538PAE4-F1
#
_cell.length_a   1.000
_cell.length_b   1.000
_cell.length_c   1.000
_cell.angle_alpha   90.00
_cell.angle_beta   90.00
_cell.angle_gamma   90.00
#
_symmetry.space_group_name_H-M   'P 1'
#
loop_
_entity.id
_entity.type
_entity.pdbx_description
1 polymer ?
#
loop_
_entity_poly.entity_id
_entity_poly.type
_entity_poly.pdbx_seq_one_letter_code
_entity_poly.pdbx_strand_id
1 'polypeptide(L)'
;MLEDKDWTPVCETLAPLAQRLLLVPVQSERSASPEALVEPCRRANPSAQVIACPSLADALKQTANDPLVVITGSLYLVGEAMELLGLSPTAPSERALNEWTLKK
;
A
#
# COMPACT_ATOMS: atom_id res chain seq x y z
N MET A 1 2.10 -4.82 0.17
CA MET A 1 3.47 -4.76 0.74
C MET A 1 4.36 -5.71 -0.07
N LEU A 2 5.69 -5.66 0.06
CA LEU A 2 6.57 -6.63 -0.62
C LEU A 2 6.54 -7.98 0.14
N GLU A 3 6.54 -9.10 -0.57
CA GLU A 3 6.49 -10.47 0.00
C GLU A 3 7.69 -10.78 0.91
N ASP A 4 8.85 -10.22 0.56
CA ASP A 4 10.10 -10.41 1.29
C ASP A 4 10.12 -9.73 2.68
N LYS A 5 9.10 -8.91 3.00
CA LYS A 5 9.01 -8.21 4.29
C LYS A 5 8.18 -9.02 5.29
N ASP A 6 8.62 -9.03 6.53
CA ASP A 6 7.76 -9.42 7.65
C ASP A 6 6.69 -8.35 7.88
N TRP A 7 5.56 -8.50 7.18
CA TRP A 7 4.44 -7.56 7.22
C TRP A 7 3.52 -7.80 8.42
N THR A 8 3.66 -8.92 9.13
CA THR A 8 2.80 -9.22 10.29
C THR A 8 2.97 -8.19 11.42
N PRO A 9 4.21 -7.86 11.86
CA PRO A 9 4.42 -6.80 12.86
C PRO A 9 3.88 -5.43 12.42
N VAL A 10 3.93 -5.14 11.12
CA VAL A 10 3.40 -3.88 10.57
C VAL A 10 1.88 -3.85 10.69
N CYS A 11 1.20 -4.95 10.32
CA CYS A 11 -0.25 -5.09 10.52
C CYS A 11 -0.62 -5.00 12.01
N GLU A 12 0.11 -5.66 12.90
CA GLU A 12 -0.13 -5.62 14.34
C GLU A 12 0.06 -4.24 14.96
N THR A 13 1.00 -3.45 14.43
CA THR A 13 1.24 -2.08 14.92
C THR A 13 0.20 -1.09 14.38
N LEU A 14 -0.15 -1.20 13.10
CA LEU A 14 -0.97 -0.17 12.42
C LEU A 14 -2.46 -0.46 12.45
N ALA A 15 -2.88 -1.72 12.32
CA ALA A 15 -4.30 -2.07 12.24
C ALA A 15 -5.11 -1.61 13.47
N PRO A 16 -4.61 -1.70 14.72
CA PRO A 16 -5.37 -1.23 15.89
C PRO A 16 -5.65 0.27 15.90
N LEU A 17 -4.89 1.07 15.13
CA LEU A 17 -5.01 2.52 15.09
C LEU A 17 -6.03 3.01 14.04
N ALA A 18 -6.45 2.13 13.14
CA ALA A 18 -7.28 2.47 12.01
C ALA A 18 -8.73 1.98 12.18
N GLN A 19 -9.70 2.83 11.83
CA GLN A 19 -11.11 2.41 11.71
C GLN A 19 -11.36 1.63 10.41
N ARG A 20 -10.59 1.96 9.37
CA ARG A 20 -10.68 1.38 8.03
C ARG A 20 -9.28 1.13 7.48
N LEU A 21 -9.09 -0.03 6.86
CA LEU A 21 -7.84 -0.46 6.24
C LEU A 21 -8.13 -0.77 4.76
N LEU A 22 -7.58 0.05 3.86
CA LEU A 22 -7.68 -0.16 2.42
C LEU A 22 -6.39 -0.81 1.92
N LEU A 23 -6.48 -2.07 1.51
CA LEU A 23 -5.35 -2.86 1.02
C LEU A 23 -5.28 -2.74 -0.50
N VAL A 24 -4.14 -2.30 -1.02
CA VAL A 24 -3.92 -2.06 -2.45
C VAL A 24 -2.75 -2.89 -2.97
N PRO A 25 -2.80 -3.35 -4.22
CA PRO A 25 -1.65 -4.01 -4.84
C PRO A 25 -0.51 -3.01 -4.99
N VAL A 26 0.72 -3.48 -4.78
CA VAL A 26 1.92 -2.72 -5.14
C VAL A 26 2.35 -3.22 -6.52
N GLN A 27 2.62 -2.33 -7.47
CA GLN A 27 3.11 -2.76 -8.79
C GLN A 27 4.61 -3.06 -8.71
N SER A 28 4.97 -4.26 -8.25
CA SER A 28 6.35 -4.77 -8.20
C SER A 28 6.29 -6.29 -8.31
N GLU A 29 7.26 -6.92 -8.98
CA GLU A 29 7.32 -8.39 -9.13
C GLU A 29 7.39 -9.14 -7.78
N ARG A 30 7.74 -8.43 -6.70
CA ARG A 30 7.86 -8.96 -5.33
C ARG A 30 6.68 -8.61 -4.43
N SER A 31 5.50 -8.34 -4.99
CA SER A 31 4.37 -7.78 -4.21
C SER A 31 3.44 -8.86 -3.68
N ALA A 32 3.20 -8.82 -2.37
CA ALA A 32 2.22 -9.68 -1.74
C ALA A 32 0.83 -9.33 -2.25
N SER A 33 0.06 -10.35 -2.62
CA SER A 33 -1.36 -10.19 -2.98
C SER A 33 -2.10 -9.47 -1.84
N PRO A 34 -2.92 -8.45 -2.14
CA PRO A 34 -3.72 -7.73 -1.14
C PRO A 34 -4.59 -8.66 -0.28
N GLU A 35 -5.08 -9.75 -0.86
CA GLU A 35 -5.90 -10.77 -0.22
C GLU A 35 -5.15 -11.48 0.92
N ALA A 36 -3.84 -11.69 0.77
CA ALA A 36 -3.00 -12.31 1.80
C ALA A 36 -2.88 -11.43 3.07
N LEU A 37 -3.07 -10.12 2.93
CA LEU A 37 -2.98 -9.15 4.03
C LEU A 37 -4.33 -8.94 4.75
N VAL A 38 -5.45 -9.47 4.22
CA VAL A 38 -6.78 -9.26 4.79
C VAL A 38 -6.90 -9.92 6.18
N GLU A 39 -6.60 -11.21 6.27
CA GLU A 39 -6.75 -11.97 7.52
C GLU A 39 -5.81 -11.51 8.65
N PRO A 40 -4.52 -11.23 8.39
CA PRO A 40 -3.62 -10.63 9.37
C PRO A 40 -4.13 -9.29 9.93
N CYS A 41 -4.61 -8.39 9.04
CA CYS A 41 -5.18 -7.11 9.44
C CYS A 41 -6.45 -7.28 10.29
N ARG A 42 -7.35 -8.18 9.90
CA ARG A 42 -8.57 -8.50 10.68
C ARG A 42 -8.25 -9.08 12.04
N ARG A 43 -7.26 -9.97 12.13
CA ARG A 43 -6.82 -10.54 13.41
C ARG A 43 -6.24 -9.47 14.34
N ALA A 44 -5.45 -8.55 13.79
CA ALA A 44 -4.86 -7.45 14.55
C ALA A 44 -5.90 -6.40 15.00
N ASN A 45 -6.93 -6.15 14.19
CA ASN A 45 -8.07 -5.32 14.57
C ASN A 45 -9.39 -5.85 14.02
N PRO A 46 -10.13 -6.65 14.81
CA PRO A 46 -11.42 -7.22 14.40
C PRO A 46 -12.51 -6.16 14.21
N SER A 47 -12.34 -4.97 14.77
CA SER A 47 -13.32 -3.88 14.66
C SER A 47 -13.11 -3.00 13.42
N ALA A 48 -11.94 -3.08 12.77
CA ALA A 48 -11.65 -2.30 11.58
C ALA A 48 -12.34 -2.89 10.35
N GLN A 49 -12.83 -2.01 9.47
CA GLN A 49 -13.28 -2.42 8.15
C GLN A 49 -12.05 -2.66 7.25
N VAL A 50 -11.79 -3.91 6.86
CA VAL A 50 -10.69 -4.26 5.96
C VAL A 50 -11.23 -4.47 4.54
N ILE A 51 -10.74 -3.70 3.58
CA ILE A 51 -11.22 -3.66 2.19
C ILE A 51 -10.02 -3.85 1.25
N ALA A 52 -10.07 -4.87 0.39
CA ALA A 52 -9.14 -5.00 -0.72
C ALA A 52 -9.62 -4.13 -1.89
N CYS A 53 -8.73 -3.28 -2.39
CA CYS A 53 -8.98 -2.36 -3.50
C CYS A 53 -8.13 -2.79 -4.71
N PRO A 54 -8.67 -2.69 -5.94
CA PRO A 54 -7.96 -3.13 -7.14
C PRO A 54 -6.80 -2.20 -7.53
N SER A 55 -6.78 -0.97 -7.03
CA SER A 55 -5.72 0.01 -7.30
C SER A 55 -5.62 1.06 -6.18
N LEU A 56 -4.48 1.75 -6.11
CA LEU A 56 -4.34 2.92 -5.22
C LEU A 56 -5.32 4.03 -5.59
N ALA A 57 -5.57 4.26 -6.89
CA ALA A 57 -6.53 5.27 -7.34
C ALA A 57 -7.96 4.99 -6.82
N ASP A 58 -8.38 3.73 -6.79
CA ASP A 58 -9.70 3.36 -6.27
C ASP A 58 -9.79 3.42 -4.75
N ALA A 59 -8.70 3.13 -4.04
CA ALA A 59 -8.62 3.38 -2.60
C ALA A 59 -8.73 4.87 -2.28
N LEU A 60 -7.99 5.74 -3.00
CA LEU A 60 -8.02 7.19 -2.79
C LEU A 60 -9.42 7.77 -2.98
N LYS A 61 -10.16 7.33 -4.02
CA LYS A 61 -11.57 7.74 -4.23
C LYS A 61 -12.46 7.43 -3.02
N GLN A 62 -12.25 6.28 -2.36
CA GLN A 62 -13.02 5.87 -1.18
C GLN A 62 -12.66 6.65 0.09
N THR A 63 -11.49 7.28 0.11
CA THR A 63 -11.00 8.10 1.23
C THR A 63 -11.34 9.58 1.11
N ALA A 64 -12.05 10.00 0.06
CA ALA A 64 -12.30 11.42 -0.23
C ALA A 64 -12.98 12.19 0.91
N ASN A 65 -13.75 11.50 1.77
CA ASN A 65 -14.45 12.07 2.92
C ASN A 65 -13.85 11.65 4.26
N ASP A 66 -12.73 10.90 4.26
CA ASP A 66 -12.09 10.48 5.49
C ASP A 66 -11.31 11.68 6.09
N PRO A 67 -11.41 11.92 7.40
CA PRO A 67 -10.80 13.10 8.04
C PRO A 67 -9.26 13.03 8.07
N LEU A 68 -8.69 11.83 8.02
CA LEU A 68 -7.26 11.58 7.99
C LEU A 68 -6.98 10.28 7.24
N VAL A 69 -6.04 10.33 6.30
CA VAL A 69 -5.62 9.18 5.49
C VAL A 69 -4.11 9.02 5.64
N VAL A 70 -3.68 7.80 5.98
CA VAL A 70 -2.26 7.44 6.08
C VAL A 70 -1.94 6.42 5.00
N ILE A 71 -1.02 6.77 4.08
CA ILE A 71 -0.54 5.89 3.01
C ILE A 71 0.82 5.34 3.44
N THR A 72 0.94 4.02 3.59
CA THR A 72 2.14 3.37 4.16
C THR A 72 2.31 1.92 3.69
N GLY A 73 3.39 1.27 4.11
CA GLY A 73 3.67 -0.15 3.85
C GLY A 73 4.63 -0.41 2.67
N SER A 74 4.88 0.58 1.81
CA SER A 74 5.88 0.48 0.73
C SER A 74 6.31 1.85 0.24
N LEU A 75 7.61 2.02 -0.03
CA LEU A 75 8.11 3.24 -0.68
C LEU A 75 7.61 3.36 -2.13
N TYR A 76 7.43 2.24 -2.84
CA TYR A 76 6.81 2.25 -4.17
C TYR A 76 5.37 2.77 -4.11
N LEU A 77 4.62 2.38 -3.07
CA LEU A 77 3.25 2.85 -2.88
C LEU A 77 3.20 4.34 -2.57
N VAL A 78 4.10 4.81 -1.69
CA VAL A 78 4.20 6.23 -1.36
C VAL A 78 4.60 7.05 -2.59
N GLY A 79 5.54 6.55 -3.41
CA GLY A 79 5.89 7.18 -4.68
C GLY A 79 4.70 7.28 -5.65
N GLU A 80 3.98 6.18 -5.86
CA GLU A 80 2.75 6.17 -6.68
C GLU A 80 1.69 7.14 -6.14
N ALA A 81 1.53 7.24 -4.83
CA ALA A 81 0.63 8.19 -4.20
C ALA A 81 1.05 9.65 -4.45
N MET A 82 2.35 9.95 -4.31
CA MET A 82 2.87 11.29 -4.58
C MET A 82 2.66 11.69 -6.05
N GLU A 83 2.79 10.75 -7.00
CA GLU A 83 2.48 10.99 -8.41
C GLU A 83 0.98 11.26 -8.62
N LEU A 84 0.10 10.40 -8.10
CA LEU A 84 -1.36 10.56 -8.23
C LEU A 84 -1.91 11.83 -7.57
N LEU A 85 -1.27 12.28 -6.48
CA LEU A 85 -1.65 13.49 -5.75
C LEU A 85 -0.99 14.76 -6.30
N GLY A 86 -0.15 14.66 -7.34
CA GLY A 86 0.56 15.80 -7.93
C GLY A 86 1.63 16.42 -7.01
N LEU A 87 2.16 15.64 -6.07
CA LEU A 87 3.19 16.04 -5.11
C LEU A 87 4.61 15.73 -5.60
N SER A 88 4.75 14.87 -6.62
CA SER A 88 6.04 14.54 -7.23
C SER A 88 6.42 15.58 -8.30
N PRO A 89 7.68 16.05 -8.35
CA PRO A 89 8.14 16.88 -9.46
C PRO A 89 8.02 16.13 -10.79
N THR A 90 7.84 16.87 -11.90
CA THR A 90 7.60 16.35 -13.26
C THR A 90 8.81 15.65 -13.90
N ALA A 91 9.72 15.11 -13.08
CA ALA A 91 10.88 14.37 -13.54
C ALA A 91 10.45 13.05 -14.22
N PRO A 92 11.27 12.51 -15.14
CA PRO A 92 11.04 11.19 -15.71
C PRO A 92 10.95 10.13 -14.60
N SER A 93 10.05 9.15 -14.75
CA SER A 93 9.92 8.07 -13.78
C SER A 93 11.22 7.28 -13.68
N GLU A 94 11.84 7.30 -12.49
CA GLU A 94 13.03 6.52 -12.17
C GLU A 94 12.70 5.09 -11.71
N ARG A 95 11.41 4.69 -11.76
CA ARG A 95 10.94 3.38 -11.27
C ARG A 95 11.75 2.21 -11.85
N ALA A 96 12.13 2.30 -13.12
CA ALA A 96 12.94 1.29 -13.80
C ALA A 96 14.35 1.11 -13.20
N LEU A 97 14.89 2.11 -12.49
CA LEU A 97 16.17 2.00 -11.78
C LEU A 97 16.10 1.08 -10.55
N ASN A 98 14.89 0.84 -10.03
CA ASN A 98 14.67 -0.02 -8.88
C ASN A 98 14.56 -1.50 -9.25
N GLU A 99 14.48 -1.83 -10.54
CA GLU A 99 14.42 -3.21 -11.03
C GLU A 99 15.83 -3.71 -11.34
N TRP A 100 16.29 -4.70 -10.57
CA TRP A 100 17.60 -5.30 -10.81
C TRP A 100 17.53 -6.25 -12.00
N THR A 101 17.97 -5.77 -13.16
CA THR A 101 18.13 -6.61 -14.36
C THR A 101 19.56 -7.12 -14.46
N LEU A 102 19.74 -8.44 -14.38
CA LEU A 102 20.97 -9.10 -14.82
C LEU A 102 21.11 -8.85 -16.32
N LYS A 103 21.91 -7.83 -16.71
CA LYS A 103 22.39 -7.73 -18.09
C LYS A 103 23.22 -8.98 -18.37
N LYS A 104 22.67 -9.90 -19.17
CA LYS A 104 23.44 -10.94 -19.85
C LYS A 104 24.28 -10.33 -20.96
#